data_AF-A0A1A7C4I1-F1
#
_entry.id   AF-A0A1A7C4I1-F1
#
_cell.length_a   1.000
_cell.length_b   1.000
_cell.length_c   1.000
_cell.angle_alpha   90.00
_cell.angle_beta   90.00
_cell.angle_gamma   90.00
#
_symmetry.space_group_name_H-M   'P 1'
#
loop_
_entity.id
_entity.type
_entity.pdbx_description
1 polymer ?
#
loop_
_entity_poly.entity_id
_entity_poly.type
_entity_poly.pdbx_seq_one_letter_code
_entity_poly.pdbx_strand_id
1 'polypeptide(L)'
;MKTSHAILKYIAALTLTASVAGCSSTPVSKAITKAYNLGQELPADMVKTNQAAMVGFDETWVGNYGVAARNSLYGQGVEKDTPEYKLRAARVNLAISGPGVLWVSEGGLLYTGGAYVPDQLPQLRAGDIVEVRQTGTWDTMKDFSKTGEGNIVVRIICRKSDPAYEKCFEDAPRINKTKGVGRTNTPYPASVRDYGFTFTPMFDHKGQALRPYPQEDTSAAQ
;
A
#
# COMPACT_ATOMS: atom_id res chain seq x y z
N MET A 1 46.29 21.00 11.20
CA MET A 1 45.17 20.05 11.39
C MET A 1 44.05 20.71 12.19
N LYS A 2 43.04 21.31 11.57
CA LYS A 2 41.86 21.91 12.26
C LYS A 2 40.51 21.67 11.55
N THR A 3 40.50 20.92 10.45
CA THR A 3 39.32 20.69 9.59
C THR A 3 38.49 19.46 9.97
N SER A 4 39.04 18.55 10.78
CA SER A 4 38.41 17.24 11.07
C SER A 4 37.23 17.33 12.07
N HIS A 5 37.21 18.33 12.96
CA HIS A 5 36.16 18.47 13.99
C HIS A 5 34.88 19.13 13.47
N ALA A 6 34.94 19.90 12.38
CA ALA A 6 33.76 20.51 11.78
C ALA A 6 32.92 19.46 11.05
N ILE A 7 33.57 18.61 10.25
CA ILE A 7 32.91 17.58 9.43
C ILE A 7 32.19 16.54 10.31
N LEU A 8 32.79 16.14 11.43
CA LEU A 8 32.19 15.18 12.35
C LEU A 8 30.91 15.72 13.03
N LYS A 9 30.86 17.03 13.32
CA LYS A 9 29.67 17.69 13.88
C LYS A 9 28.53 17.79 12.89
N TYR A 10 28.84 18.01 11.60
CA TYR A 10 27.83 18.04 10.54
C TYR A 10 27.25 16.65 10.26
N ILE A 11 28.08 15.59 10.25
CA ILE A 11 27.61 14.21 10.07
C ILE A 11 26.72 13.78 11.24
N ALA A 12 27.10 14.10 12.48
CA ALA A 12 26.29 13.81 13.66
C ALA A 12 24.96 14.59 13.69
N ALA A 13 24.93 15.84 13.21
CA ALA A 13 23.70 16.63 13.12
C ALA A 13 22.74 16.09 12.03
N LEU A 14 23.28 15.60 10.91
CA LEU A 14 22.52 14.95 9.83
C LEU A 14 21.93 13.60 10.26
N THR A 15 22.65 12.79 11.03
CA THR A 15 22.11 11.53 11.55
C THR A 15 21.12 11.74 12.69
N LEU A 16 21.29 12.77 13.53
CA LEU A 16 20.32 13.11 14.57
C LEU A 16 19.01 13.65 13.96
N THR A 17 19.09 14.53 12.96
CA THR A 17 17.87 15.02 12.25
C THR A 17 17.16 13.93 11.46
N ALA A 18 17.89 12.99 10.86
CA ALA A 18 17.30 11.81 10.22
C ALA A 18 16.60 10.87 11.22
N SER A 19 17.06 10.80 12.48
CA SER A 19 16.46 9.94 13.50
C SER A 19 15.26 10.59 14.22
N VAL A 20 15.16 11.93 14.28
CA VAL A 20 13.91 12.60 14.76
C VAL A 20 12.84 12.70 13.67
N ALA A 21 13.22 12.59 12.38
CA ALA A 21 12.29 12.59 11.25
C ALA A 21 11.41 11.32 11.19
N GLY A 22 11.69 10.28 11.97
CA GLY A 22 10.85 9.09 12.08
C GLY A 22 9.51 9.30 12.79
N CYS A 23 9.33 10.41 13.50
CA CYS A 23 8.15 10.65 14.35
C CYS A 23 7.19 11.74 13.85
N SER A 24 7.52 12.47 12.78
CA SER A 24 6.60 13.45 12.20
C SER A 24 6.79 13.62 10.70
N SER A 25 5.68 13.77 9.98
CA SER A 25 5.62 14.07 8.54
C SER A 25 6.14 15.49 8.26
N THR A 26 7.44 15.72 8.48
CA THR A 26 8.10 17.02 8.27
C THR A 26 8.30 17.29 6.78
N PRO A 27 8.29 18.56 6.31
CA PRO A 27 8.58 18.93 4.92
C PRO A 27 9.87 18.30 4.35
N VAL A 28 10.87 18.08 5.21
CA VAL A 28 12.15 17.44 4.84
C VAL A 28 11.97 15.94 4.60
N SER A 29 11.25 15.22 5.47
CA SER A 29 10.94 13.81 5.22
C SER A 29 10.04 13.66 3.98
N LYS A 30 9.12 14.61 3.75
CA LYS A 30 8.34 14.67 2.49
C LYS A 30 9.26 14.73 1.27
N ALA A 31 10.23 15.64 1.27
CA ALA A 31 11.15 15.84 0.16
C ALA A 31 12.06 14.61 -0.07
N ILE A 32 12.57 14.00 1.01
CA ILE A 32 13.43 12.81 0.93
C ILE A 32 12.63 11.60 0.44
N THR A 33 11.45 11.35 0.99
CA THR A 33 10.59 10.24 0.57
C THR A 33 10.10 10.42 -0.85
N LYS A 34 9.74 11.65 -1.25
CA LYS A 34 9.41 11.99 -2.63
C LYS A 34 10.62 11.75 -3.55
N ALA A 35 11.82 12.22 -3.21
CA ALA A 35 13.01 12.00 -4.03
C ALA A 35 13.40 10.51 -4.15
N TYR A 36 13.23 9.73 -3.08
CA TYR A 36 13.50 8.30 -3.07
C TYR A 36 12.46 7.49 -3.88
N ASN A 37 11.17 7.81 -3.71
CA ASN A 37 10.08 7.07 -4.35
C ASN A 37 9.77 7.54 -5.79
N LEU A 38 10.08 8.79 -6.16
CA LEU A 38 10.02 9.26 -7.55
C LEU A 38 11.00 8.51 -8.47
N GLY A 39 12.04 7.90 -7.90
CA GLY A 39 13.03 7.12 -8.66
C GLY A 39 12.78 5.61 -8.68
N GLN A 40 11.81 5.09 -7.90
CA GLN A 40 11.47 3.67 -7.91
C GLN A 40 10.29 3.42 -8.85
N GLU A 41 10.62 3.33 -10.14
CA GLU A 41 9.68 2.78 -11.12
C GLU A 41 9.44 1.30 -10.84
N LEU A 42 8.26 0.81 -11.22
CA LEU A 42 7.99 -0.63 -11.18
C LEU A 42 8.95 -1.33 -12.15
N PRO A 43 9.50 -2.50 -11.78
CA PRO A 43 10.22 -3.34 -12.73
C PRO A 43 9.41 -3.55 -14.02
N ALA A 44 10.09 -3.59 -15.16
CA ALA A 44 9.44 -3.66 -16.48
C ALA A 44 8.47 -4.83 -16.61
N ASP A 45 8.71 -5.93 -15.89
CA ASP A 45 7.88 -7.12 -15.87
C ASP A 45 6.65 -7.04 -14.96
N MET A 46 6.52 -5.96 -14.19
CA MET A 46 5.36 -5.61 -13.37
C MET A 46 4.48 -4.54 -14.03
N VAL A 47 5.00 -3.85 -15.05
CA VAL A 47 4.24 -2.87 -15.83
C VAL A 47 3.11 -3.59 -16.57
N LYS A 48 1.89 -3.03 -16.51
CA LYS A 48 0.67 -3.57 -17.16
C LYS A 48 0.29 -4.99 -16.74
N THR A 49 0.72 -5.42 -15.56
CA THR A 49 0.35 -6.73 -15.02
C THR A 49 -0.21 -6.57 -13.62
N ASN A 50 -1.34 -7.21 -13.34
CA ASN A 50 -1.88 -7.27 -11.99
C ASN A 50 -1.10 -8.30 -11.16
N GLN A 51 -1.08 -8.09 -9.85
CA GLN A 51 -0.33 -8.94 -8.93
C GLN A 51 -1.18 -9.41 -7.77
N ALA A 52 -1.08 -10.69 -7.44
CA ALA A 52 -1.46 -11.20 -6.15
C ALA A 52 -0.56 -10.58 -5.08
N ALA A 53 -1.17 -10.16 -4.00
CA ALA A 53 -0.54 -9.57 -2.85
C ALA A 53 -1.23 -10.03 -1.57
N MET A 54 -0.47 -10.15 -0.50
CA MET A 54 -1.00 -10.51 0.81
C MET A 54 -1.32 -9.26 1.61
N VAL A 55 -2.52 -9.18 2.19
CA VAL A 55 -2.91 -8.08 3.08
C VAL A 55 -2.10 -8.17 4.36
N GLY A 56 -1.28 -7.17 4.64
CA GLY A 56 -0.35 -7.15 5.78
C GLY A 56 -0.96 -6.61 7.07
N PHE A 57 -2.04 -5.83 6.98
CA PHE A 57 -2.82 -5.31 8.11
C PHE A 57 -4.29 -5.25 7.73
N ASP A 58 -5.17 -5.36 8.72
CA ASP A 58 -6.60 -5.16 8.54
C ASP A 58 -6.87 -3.82 7.84
N GLU A 59 -7.75 -3.89 6.85
CA GLU A 59 -8.14 -2.73 6.08
C GLU A 59 -8.86 -1.72 6.97
N THR A 60 -8.44 -0.47 6.86
CA THR A 60 -9.14 0.66 7.44
C THR A 60 -9.04 1.87 6.54
N TRP A 61 -9.68 2.94 6.97
CA TRP A 61 -9.54 4.25 6.35
C TRP A 61 -8.13 4.79 6.58
N VAL A 62 -7.54 5.42 5.57
CA VAL A 62 -6.13 5.84 5.64
C VAL A 62 -5.82 6.63 6.90
N GLY A 63 -6.69 7.57 7.28
CA GLY A 63 -6.51 8.40 8.47
C GLY A 63 -6.55 7.69 9.82
N ASN A 64 -7.08 6.47 9.87
CA ASN A 64 -7.23 5.68 11.09
C ASN A 64 -6.09 4.69 11.31
N TYR A 65 -5.18 4.53 10.34
CA TYR A 65 -4.01 3.69 10.53
C TYR A 65 -3.11 4.18 11.66
N GLY A 66 -2.53 3.23 12.39
CA GLY A 66 -1.41 3.48 13.29
C GLY A 66 -0.23 4.14 12.55
N VAL A 67 0.65 4.81 13.30
CA VAL A 67 1.73 5.65 12.74
C VAL A 67 2.58 4.92 11.69
N ALA A 68 2.95 3.66 11.95
CA ALA A 68 3.78 2.87 11.03
C ALA A 68 3.13 2.63 9.65
N ALA A 69 1.88 2.15 9.62
CA ALA A 69 1.15 1.90 8.38
C ALA A 69 0.84 3.20 7.62
N ARG A 70 0.51 4.26 8.36
CA ARG A 70 0.27 5.58 7.79
C ARG A 70 1.52 6.20 7.17
N ASN A 71 2.69 6.05 7.78
CA ASN A 71 3.95 6.53 7.19
C ASN A 71 4.28 5.81 5.87
N SER A 72 3.92 4.52 5.73
CA SER A 72 4.09 3.78 4.49
C SER A 72 3.17 4.29 3.37
N LEU A 73 1.93 4.65 3.68
CA LEU A 73 0.99 5.26 2.72
C LEU A 73 1.37 6.72 2.40
N TYR A 74 1.86 7.44 3.40
CA TYR A 74 2.41 8.78 3.23
C TYR A 74 3.54 8.77 2.20
N GLY A 75 4.45 7.80 2.27
CA GLY A 75 5.51 7.64 1.28
C GLY A 75 5.02 7.33 -0.13
N GLN A 76 3.78 6.91 -0.29
CA GLN A 76 3.13 6.70 -1.57
C GLN A 76 2.28 7.90 -2.00
N GLY A 77 2.42 9.07 -1.38
CA GLY A 77 1.71 10.29 -1.81
C GLY A 77 0.32 10.47 -1.17
N VAL A 78 -0.06 9.62 -0.21
CA VAL A 78 -1.31 9.78 0.54
C VAL A 78 -1.07 10.68 1.75
N GLU A 79 -1.25 11.99 1.55
CA GLU A 79 -0.98 12.99 2.59
C GLU A 79 -2.17 13.25 3.50
N LYS A 80 -1.88 13.67 4.73
CA LYS A 80 -2.91 14.23 5.62
C LYS A 80 -3.55 15.44 4.93
N ASP A 81 -4.86 15.58 5.10
CA ASP A 81 -5.70 16.67 4.55
C ASP A 81 -6.01 16.58 3.04
N THR A 82 -5.57 15.52 2.35
CA THR A 82 -6.05 15.22 0.99
C THR A 82 -7.31 14.34 1.02
N PRO A 83 -8.13 14.33 -0.05
CA PRO A 83 -9.30 13.46 -0.12
C PRO A 83 -8.95 11.97 0.01
N GLU A 84 -7.77 11.57 -0.48
CA GLU A 84 -7.27 10.20 -0.44
C GLU A 84 -7.08 9.68 1.00
N TYR A 85 -6.75 10.57 1.93
CA TYR A 85 -6.63 10.26 3.35
C TYR A 85 -7.95 9.78 3.99
N LYS A 86 -9.06 10.00 3.29
CA LYS A 86 -10.41 9.58 3.68
C LYS A 86 -10.89 8.36 2.88
N LEU A 87 -10.05 7.68 2.12
CA LEU A 87 -10.43 6.46 1.38
C LEU A 87 -10.11 5.19 2.18
N ARG A 88 -10.79 4.09 1.83
CA ARG A 88 -10.44 2.74 2.28
C ARG A 88 -9.16 2.32 1.55
N ALA A 89 -8.16 1.85 2.28
CA ALA A 89 -6.94 1.33 1.70
C ALA A 89 -6.46 0.10 2.46
N ALA A 90 -5.79 -0.81 1.76
CA ALA A 90 -5.12 -1.96 2.36
C ALA A 90 -3.60 -1.80 2.20
N ARG A 91 -2.86 -2.15 3.26
CA ARG A 91 -1.42 -2.35 3.20
C ARG A 91 -1.16 -3.75 2.70
N VAL A 92 -0.49 -3.86 1.56
CA VAL A 92 -0.28 -5.13 0.87
C VAL A 92 1.20 -5.44 0.74
N ASN A 93 1.56 -6.70 0.87
CA ASN A 93 2.89 -7.22 0.60
C ASN A 93 2.88 -7.83 -0.80
N LEU A 94 3.67 -7.25 -1.70
CA LEU A 94 3.83 -7.71 -3.08
C LEU A 94 5.24 -8.25 -3.25
N ALA A 95 5.43 -9.15 -4.21
CA ALA A 95 6.77 -9.54 -4.60
C ALA A 95 7.31 -8.59 -5.68
N ILE A 96 8.54 -8.10 -5.50
CA ILE A 96 9.24 -7.25 -6.49
C ILE A 96 10.51 -7.95 -6.94
N SER A 97 10.72 -8.00 -8.25
CA SER A 97 11.96 -8.38 -8.93
C SER A 97 12.91 -7.16 -8.99
N GLY A 98 13.66 -6.85 -7.92
CA GLY A 98 14.62 -5.73 -7.99
C GLY A 98 15.51 -5.48 -6.75
N PRO A 99 16.67 -4.81 -6.90
CA PRO A 99 17.58 -4.51 -5.79
C PRO A 99 17.08 -3.32 -4.94
N GLY A 100 16.73 -3.57 -3.67
CA GLY A 100 16.38 -2.50 -2.71
C GLY A 100 15.27 -2.81 -1.69
N VAL A 101 15.01 -4.09 -1.35
CA VAL A 101 13.77 -4.49 -0.67
C VAL A 101 14.04 -5.40 0.54
N LEU A 102 13.20 -5.27 1.58
CA LEU A 102 13.27 -6.00 2.85
C LEU A 102 13.25 -7.53 2.65
N TRP A 103 14.20 -8.19 3.31
CA TRP A 103 14.39 -9.64 3.31
C TRP A 103 13.25 -10.33 4.05
N VAL A 104 12.64 -11.33 3.41
CA VAL A 104 11.87 -12.36 4.11
C VAL A 104 12.71 -13.62 4.14
N SER A 105 12.62 -14.39 5.23
CA SER A 105 13.44 -15.56 5.57
C SER A 105 13.41 -16.74 4.58
N GLU A 106 12.77 -16.61 3.41
CA GLU A 106 12.59 -17.67 2.42
C GLU A 106 13.17 -17.34 1.03
N GLY A 107 13.96 -16.26 0.91
CA GLY A 107 14.66 -15.89 -0.32
C GLY A 107 13.80 -15.16 -1.36
N GLY A 108 12.59 -14.73 -0.97
CA GLY A 108 11.73 -13.84 -1.75
C GLY A 108 11.78 -12.39 -1.24
N LEU A 109 11.77 -11.43 -2.16
CA LEU A 109 11.75 -10.00 -1.87
C LEU A 109 10.30 -9.51 -1.76
N LEU A 110 9.85 -9.04 -0.60
CA LEU A 110 8.51 -8.47 -0.42
C LEU A 110 8.55 -6.94 -0.25
N TYR A 111 7.92 -6.24 -1.17
CA TYR A 111 7.68 -4.80 -1.09
C TYR A 111 6.36 -4.51 -0.41
N THR A 112 6.37 -3.54 0.49
CA THR A 112 5.15 -3.02 1.11
C THR A 112 4.55 -1.94 0.23
N GLY A 113 3.38 -2.20 -0.33
CA GLY A 113 2.57 -1.24 -1.05
C GLY A 113 1.28 -0.88 -0.32
N GLY A 114 0.61 0.16 -0.81
CA GLY A 114 -0.75 0.53 -0.48
C GLY A 114 -1.62 0.43 -1.73
N ALA A 115 -2.85 -0.01 -1.56
CA ALA A 115 -3.85 -0.05 -2.61
C ALA A 115 -5.19 0.43 -2.06
N TYR A 116 -5.90 1.29 -2.81
CA TYR A 116 -7.26 1.67 -2.45
C TYR A 116 -8.21 0.48 -2.63
N VAL A 117 -9.14 0.33 -1.69
CA VAL A 117 -10.12 -0.76 -1.73
C VAL A 117 -11.43 -0.20 -2.27
N PRO A 118 -11.94 -0.73 -3.39
CA PRO A 118 -13.21 -0.30 -3.94
C PRO A 118 -14.38 -0.73 -3.06
N ASP A 119 -15.47 0.01 -3.19
CA ASP A 119 -16.69 -0.14 -2.38
C ASP A 119 -17.36 -1.50 -2.55
N GLN A 120 -17.21 -2.08 -3.73
CA GLN A 120 -17.77 -3.37 -4.12
C GLN A 120 -17.10 -4.55 -3.40
N LEU A 121 -15.93 -4.35 -2.80
CA LEU A 121 -15.23 -5.40 -2.07
C LEU A 121 -15.56 -5.34 -0.57
N PRO A 122 -15.76 -6.52 0.06
CA PRO A 122 -15.90 -6.59 1.51
C PRO A 122 -14.62 -6.13 2.20
N GLN A 123 -14.70 -5.86 3.49
CA GLN A 123 -13.54 -5.43 4.27
C GLN A 123 -12.45 -6.51 4.25
N LEU A 124 -11.22 -6.11 3.94
CA LEU A 124 -10.07 -7.02 3.90
C LEU A 124 -9.45 -7.17 5.29
N ARG A 125 -8.93 -8.37 5.57
CA ARG A 125 -8.26 -8.74 6.81
C ARG A 125 -6.82 -9.16 6.58
N ALA A 126 -6.00 -9.02 7.61
CA ALA A 126 -4.61 -9.43 7.58
C ALA A 126 -4.49 -10.94 7.22
N GLY A 127 -3.78 -11.20 6.12
CA GLY A 127 -3.58 -12.52 5.53
C GLY A 127 -4.54 -12.88 4.40
N ASP A 128 -5.53 -12.04 4.06
CA ASP A 128 -6.24 -12.18 2.80
C ASP A 128 -5.26 -12.08 1.62
N ILE A 129 -5.49 -12.84 0.57
CA ILE A 129 -4.76 -12.71 -0.71
C ILE A 129 -5.66 -11.96 -1.66
N VAL A 130 -5.17 -10.84 -2.17
CA VAL A 130 -5.89 -9.96 -3.08
C VAL A 130 -5.11 -9.74 -4.35
N GLU A 131 -5.83 -9.43 -5.42
CA GLU A 131 -5.24 -8.98 -6.66
C GLU A 131 -5.17 -7.45 -6.67
N VAL A 132 -4.00 -6.91 -6.94
CA VAL A 132 -3.70 -5.49 -6.95
C VAL A 132 -3.25 -5.08 -8.34
N ARG A 133 -3.86 -4.02 -8.86
CA ARG A 133 -3.29 -3.28 -9.99
C ARG A 133 -2.27 -2.30 -9.44
N GLN A 134 -1.01 -2.49 -9.78
CA GLN A 134 0.02 -1.48 -9.52
C GLN A 134 0.22 -0.61 -10.76
N THR A 135 0.20 0.70 -10.55
CA THR A 135 0.48 1.72 -11.59
C THR A 135 1.75 2.51 -11.29
N GLY A 136 2.26 2.46 -10.06
CA GLY A 136 3.48 3.16 -9.64
C GLY A 136 3.45 3.55 -8.17
N THR A 137 4.35 4.46 -7.80
CA THR A 137 4.47 5.00 -6.44
C THR A 137 3.79 6.39 -6.33
N TRP A 138 4.51 7.40 -5.83
CA TRP A 138 3.99 8.70 -5.43
C TRP A 138 3.11 9.38 -6.49
N ASP A 139 3.55 9.43 -7.75
CA ASP A 139 2.89 10.21 -8.79
C ASP A 139 1.57 9.62 -9.27
N THR A 140 1.34 8.32 -9.08
CA THR A 140 0.09 7.66 -9.44
C THR A 140 -0.89 7.62 -8.29
N MET A 141 -0.43 7.59 -7.05
CA MET A 141 -1.29 7.55 -5.87
C MET A 141 -1.73 8.93 -5.38
N LYS A 142 -0.93 9.99 -5.68
CA LYS A 142 -1.33 11.38 -5.45
C LYS A 142 -2.51 11.75 -6.36
N ASP A 143 -3.41 12.60 -5.87
CA ASP A 143 -4.56 13.09 -6.63
C ASP A 143 -5.48 11.98 -7.18
N PHE A 144 -5.45 10.76 -6.63
CA PHE A 144 -6.33 9.65 -7.03
C PHE A 144 -7.80 10.07 -7.06
N SER A 145 -8.24 10.90 -6.11
CA SER A 145 -9.60 11.42 -6.07
C SER A 145 -9.97 12.29 -7.28
N LYS A 146 -8.99 12.90 -7.96
CA LYS A 146 -9.16 13.73 -9.15
C LYS A 146 -8.93 12.93 -10.44
N THR A 147 -7.87 12.13 -10.48
CA THR A 147 -7.45 11.38 -11.68
C THR A 147 -8.22 10.07 -11.82
N GLY A 148 -8.66 9.47 -10.72
CA GLY A 148 -9.20 8.11 -10.68
C GLY A 148 -8.16 7.05 -11.03
N GLU A 149 -6.88 7.40 -11.06
CA GLU A 149 -5.76 6.50 -11.37
C GLU A 149 -4.91 6.31 -10.13
N GLY A 150 -4.47 5.08 -9.86
CA GLY A 150 -3.59 4.72 -8.75
C GLY A 150 -3.56 3.23 -8.50
N ASN A 151 -2.95 2.80 -7.40
CA ASN A 151 -2.94 1.40 -7.00
C ASN A 151 -4.28 1.03 -6.36
N ILE A 152 -4.92 -0.03 -6.86
CA ILE A 152 -6.23 -0.46 -6.39
C ILE A 152 -6.27 -1.98 -6.17
N VAL A 153 -7.12 -2.41 -5.25
CA VAL A 153 -7.52 -3.81 -5.16
C VAL A 153 -8.56 -4.09 -6.24
N VAL A 154 -8.27 -5.07 -7.09
CA VAL A 154 -9.14 -5.48 -8.21
C VAL A 154 -10.11 -6.56 -7.76
N ARG A 155 -9.64 -7.55 -6.99
CA ARG A 155 -10.48 -8.62 -6.44
C ARG A 155 -9.81 -9.30 -5.25
N ILE A 156 -10.58 -10.11 -4.54
CA ILE A 156 -10.06 -11.03 -3.53
C ILE A 156 -9.83 -12.39 -4.19
N ILE A 157 -8.64 -12.97 -3.97
CA ILE A 157 -8.27 -14.30 -4.45
C ILE A 157 -8.61 -15.33 -3.37
N CYS A 158 -8.12 -15.12 -2.14
CA CYS A 158 -8.40 -15.97 -0.99
C CYS A 158 -8.77 -15.12 0.23
N ARG A 159 -9.86 -15.45 0.92
CA ARG A 159 -10.20 -14.86 2.22
C ARG A 159 -9.72 -15.76 3.34
N LYS A 160 -8.98 -15.20 4.30
CA LYS A 160 -8.48 -15.92 5.47
C LYS A 160 -9.60 -16.43 6.39
N SER A 161 -10.74 -15.74 6.39
CA SER A 161 -11.93 -16.17 7.12
C SER A 161 -12.68 -17.33 6.47
N ASP A 162 -12.32 -17.75 5.25
CA ASP A 162 -12.98 -18.83 4.52
C ASP A 162 -12.46 -20.19 5.01
N PRO A 163 -13.34 -21.16 5.35
CA PRO A 163 -12.92 -22.53 5.68
C PRO A 163 -12.05 -23.20 4.60
N ALA A 164 -12.19 -22.80 3.33
CA ALA A 164 -11.39 -23.29 2.22
C ALA A 164 -10.06 -22.56 2.03
N TYR A 165 -9.69 -21.64 2.94
CA TYR A 165 -8.50 -20.79 2.80
C TYR A 165 -7.23 -21.57 2.52
N GLU A 166 -6.92 -22.62 3.29
CA GLU A 166 -5.67 -23.38 3.11
C GLU A 166 -5.57 -23.96 1.70
N LYS A 167 -6.66 -24.53 1.19
CA LYS A 167 -6.70 -25.04 -0.19
C LYS A 167 -6.51 -23.91 -1.21
N CYS A 168 -7.18 -22.77 -1.00
CA CYS A 168 -7.02 -21.59 -1.86
C CYS A 168 -5.58 -21.06 -1.83
N PHE A 169 -4.95 -21.01 -0.66
CA PHE A 169 -3.59 -20.53 -0.44
C PHE A 169 -2.56 -21.41 -1.14
N GLU A 170 -2.78 -22.73 -1.14
CA GLU A 170 -1.94 -23.68 -1.87
C GLU A 170 -1.93 -23.44 -3.38
N ASP A 171 -3.09 -23.07 -3.93
CA ASP A 171 -3.29 -22.76 -5.36
C ASP A 171 -3.01 -21.29 -5.71
N ALA A 172 -2.68 -20.46 -4.72
CA ALA A 172 -2.49 -19.03 -4.91
C ALA A 172 -1.29 -18.73 -5.82
N PRO A 173 -1.31 -17.60 -6.55
CA PRO A 173 -0.16 -17.17 -7.33
C PRO A 173 1.10 -17.09 -6.45
N ARG A 174 2.23 -17.48 -7.03
CA ARG A 174 3.53 -17.56 -6.36
C ARG A 174 4.64 -16.95 -7.20
N ILE A 175 5.64 -16.41 -6.53
CA ILE A 175 6.95 -16.07 -7.10
C ILE A 175 7.98 -16.89 -6.34
N ASN A 176 8.81 -17.62 -7.10
CA ASN A 176 9.74 -18.60 -6.53
C ASN A 176 9.00 -19.56 -5.58
N LYS A 177 9.42 -19.63 -4.31
CA LYS A 177 8.82 -20.49 -3.28
C LYS A 177 7.71 -19.80 -2.47
N THR A 178 7.51 -18.49 -2.64
CA THR A 178 6.58 -17.70 -1.82
C THR A 178 5.20 -17.68 -2.45
N LYS A 179 4.20 -18.22 -1.75
CA LYS A 179 2.78 -18.24 -2.15
C LYS A 179 2.05 -16.96 -1.74
N GLY A 180 0.91 -16.71 -2.37
CA GLY A 180 0.07 -15.53 -2.09
C GLY A 180 0.64 -14.23 -2.68
N VAL A 181 1.72 -14.32 -3.46
CA VAL A 181 2.37 -13.19 -4.14
C VAL A 181 2.78 -13.63 -5.53
N GLY A 182 2.40 -12.91 -6.57
CA GLY A 182 2.71 -13.33 -7.93
C GLY A 182 1.87 -12.67 -9.00
N ARG A 183 2.13 -12.98 -10.27
CA ARG A 183 1.36 -12.41 -11.39
C ARG A 183 -0.02 -13.04 -11.47
N THR A 184 -1.01 -12.24 -11.86
CA THR A 184 -2.37 -12.71 -12.18
C THR A 184 -2.68 -12.43 -13.65
N ASN A 185 -3.75 -13.06 -14.14
CA ASN A 185 -4.14 -13.02 -15.56
C ASN A 185 -5.41 -12.20 -15.84
N THR A 186 -5.90 -11.43 -14.86
CA THR A 186 -7.05 -10.55 -15.07
C THR A 186 -6.68 -9.44 -16.06
N PRO A 187 -7.60 -9.00 -16.93
CA PRO A 187 -7.35 -7.89 -17.83
C PRO A 187 -6.78 -6.66 -17.11
N TYR A 188 -5.78 -6.03 -17.74
CA TYR A 188 -5.17 -4.77 -17.31
C TYR A 188 -5.60 -3.66 -18.29
N PRO A 189 -6.74 -3.00 -18.05
CA PRO A 189 -7.20 -1.92 -18.90
C PRO A 189 -6.29 -0.69 -18.76
N ALA A 190 -6.39 0.24 -19.70
CA ALA A 190 -5.55 1.43 -19.72
C ALA A 190 -5.79 2.33 -18.50
N SER A 191 -7.04 2.49 -18.08
CA SER A 191 -7.45 3.33 -16.95
C SER A 191 -8.01 2.48 -15.80
N VAL A 192 -7.84 2.91 -14.56
CA VAL A 192 -8.51 2.27 -13.41
C VAL A 192 -10.02 2.41 -13.51
N ARG A 193 -10.51 3.48 -14.15
CA ARG A 193 -11.94 3.75 -14.36
C ARG A 193 -12.63 2.67 -15.19
N ASP A 194 -11.88 2.01 -16.08
CA ASP A 194 -12.39 0.95 -16.96
C ASP A 194 -12.78 -0.32 -16.20
N TYR A 195 -12.36 -0.47 -14.93
CA TYR A 195 -12.85 -1.55 -14.06
C TYR A 195 -14.28 -1.31 -13.54
N GLY A 196 -14.79 -0.07 -13.61
CA GLY A 196 -16.13 0.26 -13.11
C GLY A 196 -16.27 0.29 -11.59
N PHE A 197 -15.16 0.43 -10.85
CA PHE A 197 -15.18 0.51 -9.39
C PHE A 197 -15.58 1.89 -8.86
N THR A 198 -16.07 1.90 -7.62
CA THR A 198 -16.41 3.12 -6.89
C THR A 198 -15.54 3.22 -5.64
N PHE A 199 -15.10 4.44 -5.32
CA PHE A 199 -14.28 4.72 -4.14
C PHE A 199 -14.91 5.88 -3.37
N THR A 200 -15.67 5.57 -2.32
CA THR A 200 -16.39 6.58 -1.54
C THR A 200 -15.55 7.02 -0.32
N PRO A 201 -15.31 8.33 -0.13
CA PRO A 201 -14.66 8.84 1.08
C PRO A 201 -15.44 8.55 2.37
N MET A 202 -14.75 8.52 3.52
CA MET A 202 -15.36 8.31 4.84
C MET A 202 -16.38 9.39 5.17
N PHE A 203 -16.08 10.64 4.82
CA PHE A 203 -16.91 11.80 5.11
C PHE A 203 -17.25 12.56 3.85
N ASP A 204 -18.43 13.18 3.81
CA ASP A 204 -18.81 14.12 2.78
C ASP A 204 -18.07 15.46 2.96
N HIS A 205 -18.35 16.41 2.07
CA HIS A 205 -17.78 17.76 2.11
C HIS A 205 -18.25 18.59 3.32
N LYS A 206 -19.25 18.11 4.08
CA LYS A 206 -19.79 18.72 5.30
C LYS A 206 -19.29 18.02 6.57
N GLY A 207 -18.43 17.01 6.43
CA GLY A 207 -17.88 16.24 7.55
C GLY A 207 -18.83 15.17 8.10
N GLN A 208 -19.94 14.87 7.42
CA GLN A 208 -20.85 13.78 7.80
C GLN A 208 -20.31 12.46 7.29
N ALA A 209 -20.35 11.41 8.12
CA ALA A 209 -19.91 10.09 7.71
C ALA A 209 -20.82 9.57 6.59
N LEU A 210 -20.22 9.25 5.44
CA LEU A 210 -20.94 8.71 4.28
C LEU A 210 -21.28 7.22 4.44
N ARG A 211 -20.63 6.55 5.39
CA ARG A 211 -20.85 5.14 5.71
C ARG A 211 -20.72 4.91 7.22
N PRO A 212 -21.54 4.02 7.81
CA PRO A 212 -21.18 3.45 9.10
C PRO A 212 -19.80 2.79 8.98
N TYR A 213 -19.00 2.87 10.04
CA TYR A 213 -17.79 2.05 10.13
C TYR A 213 -18.18 0.60 9.80
N PRO A 214 -17.45 -0.14 8.94
CA PRO A 214 -17.77 -1.54 8.71
C PRO A 214 -17.78 -2.22 10.07
N GLN A 215 -18.97 -2.61 10.54
CA GLN A 215 -19.07 -3.47 11.71
C GLN A 215 -18.47 -4.80 11.27
N GLU A 216 -17.61 -5.37 12.12
CA GLU A 216 -17.21 -6.76 11.99
C GLU A 216 -18.46 -7.59 11.72
N ASP A 217 -18.45 -8.33 10.61
CA ASP A 217 -19.51 -9.28 10.31
C ASP A 217 -19.39 -10.40 11.37
N THR A 218 -20.04 -10.20 12.52
CA THR A 218 -20.04 -11.14 13.65
C THR A 218 -20.79 -12.44 13.33
N SER A 219 -21.25 -12.61 12.09
CA SER A 219 -21.95 -13.81 11.61
C SER A 219 -21.04 -15.05 11.51
N ALA A 220 -19.73 -14.92 11.67
CA ALA A 220 -18.78 -16.05 11.71
C ALA A 220 -18.53 -16.63 13.11
N ALA A 221 -19.26 -16.18 14.15
CA ALA A 221 -19.08 -16.62 15.53
C ALA A 221 -20.23 -17.50 16.07
N GLN A 222 -20.97 -18.20 15.21
CA GLN A 222 -22.00 -19.18 15.60
C GLN A 222 -21.65 -20.59 15.10
#